data_AF-A0A3D8RF77-F1
#
_entry.id   AF-A0A3D8RF77-F1
#
_cell.length_a   1.000
_cell.length_b   1.000
_cell.length_c   1.000
_cell.angle_alpha   90.00
_cell.angle_beta   90.00
_cell.angle_gamma   90.00
#
_symmetry.space_group_name_H-M   'P 1'
#
loop_
_entity.id
_entity.type
_entity.pdbx_description
1 polymer ?
#
loop_
_entity_poly.entity_id
_entity_poly.type
_entity_poly.pdbx_seq_one_letter_code
_entity_poly.pdbx_strand_id
1 'polypeptide(L)'
;MDVLEPFPAPAELLTEGPAGPVDIPFDTQGGPYALVDEKASQIVEAENQKLDNLMGKFTKGFDPGAFGSLVKDSIPMLLKDLFPGSYAHLLLILFETFEAVQAIQLGLEGWLKSRYNGNPIIFPSETSLIEESFFAAEIETLRKLLEPIREGNKNSIFWVNTRRSDPAWTSEQLEASARVIESFKHDVYAVLNSEHENRTFYSNLPISVERTAMYSLKQIRMDSCRASLHWDTFNGTDIEFTAFYQYYKAHVSRTEPAKARSFFWLPPKSPGTPRLSAEEADKGDLANWNSQGVGEEVIELLLKTALWLSLARGLAAVHLFCDVARLFLLRPPPKSITKEYRRFLLHLIRLRATTGGAQFSPSPLVPRDNKVFPDRNTDYFEDIWRTSHQLSAGLCDEISLFVKYQTPNFKLSKPPVRRRSGHADMHLITQAQPRGSLDGKARSSDEESMGHDTADEYDFVDISSETSSIFRSKTV
;
A
#
# COMPACT_ATOMS: atom_id res chain seq x y z
N MET A 1 -90.61 -3.97 14.35
CA MET A 1 -89.60 -4.63 13.51
C MET A 1 -89.72 -4.05 12.11
N ASP A 2 -88.87 -3.18 11.60
CA ASP A 2 -87.81 -2.34 12.15
C ASP A 2 -87.81 -1.08 11.27
N VAL A 3 -87.75 0.08 11.91
CA VAL A 3 -87.67 1.36 11.22
C VAL A 3 -86.19 1.60 10.90
N LEU A 4 -85.88 1.66 9.61
CA LEU A 4 -84.58 2.07 9.07
C LEU A 4 -84.34 3.54 9.38
N GLU A 5 -83.40 3.82 10.28
CA GLU A 5 -82.86 5.17 10.49
C GLU A 5 -81.80 5.52 9.44
N PRO A 6 -81.72 6.80 9.01
CA PRO A 6 -80.82 7.26 7.97
C PRO A 6 -79.39 7.51 8.48
N PHE A 7 -78.42 7.26 7.58
CA PHE A 7 -76.99 7.51 7.73
C PHE A 7 -76.64 8.94 8.20
N PRO A 8 -75.75 9.10 9.20
CA PRO A 8 -75.10 10.37 9.44
C PRO A 8 -73.87 10.59 8.54
N ALA A 9 -73.62 11.86 8.25
CA ALA A 9 -72.65 12.42 7.31
C ALA A 9 -71.17 12.13 7.65
N PRO A 10 -70.24 12.28 6.68
CA PRO A 10 -68.82 11.99 6.87
C PRO A 10 -68.18 12.97 7.85
N ALA A 11 -67.48 12.43 8.84
CA ALA A 11 -66.66 13.18 9.79
C ALA A 11 -65.54 13.93 9.06
N GLU A 12 -65.34 15.17 9.48
CA GLU A 12 -64.31 16.09 9.01
C GLU A 12 -62.92 15.44 9.11
N LEU A 13 -62.23 15.39 7.97
CA LEU A 13 -60.79 15.13 7.87
C LEU A 13 -60.04 16.24 8.61
N LEU A 14 -59.63 15.96 9.84
CA LEU A 14 -58.56 16.72 10.49
C LEU A 14 -57.28 16.51 9.69
N THR A 15 -56.89 17.55 8.95
CA THR A 15 -55.58 17.71 8.33
C THR A 15 -54.49 17.63 9.41
N GLU A 16 -53.81 16.49 9.53
CA GLU A 16 -52.51 16.42 10.20
C GLU A 16 -51.50 17.25 9.39
N GLY A 17 -50.97 18.30 10.01
CA GLY A 17 -49.90 19.11 9.45
C GLY A 17 -48.60 18.30 9.29
N PRO A 18 -47.61 18.85 8.56
CA PRO A 18 -46.33 18.18 8.36
C PRO A 18 -45.68 17.88 9.72
N ALA A 19 -45.33 16.61 9.94
CA ALA A 19 -44.62 16.15 11.12
C ALA A 19 -43.39 17.04 11.35
N GLY A 20 -43.36 17.73 12.49
CA GLY A 20 -42.20 18.50 12.92
C GLY A 20 -40.96 17.60 13.04
N PRO A 21 -39.75 18.18 13.07
CA PRO A 21 -38.54 17.41 13.32
C PRO A 21 -38.71 16.60 14.60
N VAL A 22 -38.49 15.29 14.52
CA VAL A 22 -38.45 14.40 15.68
C VAL A 22 -37.25 14.82 16.51
N ASP A 23 -37.51 15.51 17.63
CA ASP A 23 -36.49 15.79 18.63
C ASP A 23 -36.07 14.46 19.26
N ILE A 24 -34.91 13.94 18.83
CA ILE A 24 -34.25 12.83 19.50
C ILE A 24 -33.70 13.42 20.81
N PRO A 25 -34.16 12.96 21.99
CA PRO A 25 -33.66 13.48 23.25
C PRO A 25 -32.15 13.22 23.35
N PHE A 26 -31.38 14.30 23.40
CA PHE A 26 -29.97 14.25 23.79
C PHE A 26 -29.91 14.00 25.29
N ASP A 27 -29.26 12.91 25.70
CA ASP A 27 -29.08 12.59 27.11
C ASP A 27 -28.39 13.74 27.84
N THR A 28 -29.05 14.24 28.89
CA THR A 28 -28.54 15.23 29.83
C THR A 28 -27.23 14.76 30.47
N GLN A 29 -26.30 15.71 30.62
CA GLN A 29 -25.01 15.53 31.30
C GLN A 29 -25.17 14.78 32.64
N GLY A 30 -24.60 13.57 32.73
CA GLY A 30 -24.58 12.76 33.96
C GLY A 30 -25.01 11.30 33.81
N GLY A 31 -25.45 10.85 32.63
CA GLY A 31 -25.76 9.44 32.37
C GLY A 31 -24.52 8.55 32.18
N PRO A 32 -24.65 7.21 32.28
CA PRO A 32 -23.55 6.26 32.02
C PRO A 32 -22.89 6.45 30.65
N TYR A 33 -23.67 6.87 29.64
CA TYR A 33 -23.19 7.17 28.29
C TYR A 33 -22.31 8.45 28.24
N ALA A 34 -22.62 9.47 29.05
CA ALA A 34 -21.80 10.69 29.13
C ALA A 34 -20.39 10.40 29.70
N LEU A 35 -20.27 9.46 30.65
CA LEU A 35 -18.96 9.00 31.16
C LEU A 35 -18.19 8.15 30.13
N VAL A 36 -18.89 7.41 29.27
CA VAL A 36 -18.28 6.65 28.17
C VAL A 36 -17.76 7.60 27.10
N ASP A 37 -18.52 8.66 26.77
CA ASP A 37 -18.11 9.71 25.83
C ASP A 37 -16.95 10.55 26.36
N GLU A 38 -16.93 10.85 27.67
CA GLU A 38 -15.81 11.55 28.30
C GLU A 38 -14.53 10.69 28.29
N LYS A 39 -14.63 9.41 28.63
CA LYS A 39 -13.49 8.47 28.54
C LYS A 39 -13.01 8.29 27.11
N ALA A 40 -13.91 8.17 26.15
CA ALA A 40 -13.55 8.07 24.73
C ALA A 40 -12.82 9.33 24.25
N SER A 41 -13.27 10.51 24.67
CA SER A 41 -12.62 11.79 24.37
C SER A 41 -11.23 11.88 24.99
N GLN A 42 -11.06 11.44 26.25
CA GLN A 42 -9.75 11.40 26.93
C GLN A 42 -8.78 10.44 26.24
N ILE A 43 -9.26 9.27 25.77
CA ILE A 43 -8.43 8.31 25.00
C ILE A 43 -7.97 8.94 23.69
N VAL A 44 -8.88 9.57 22.94
CA VAL A 44 -8.55 10.22 21.66
C VAL A 44 -7.53 11.36 21.86
N GLU A 45 -7.66 12.15 22.93
CA GLU A 45 -6.70 13.20 23.26
C GLU A 45 -5.32 12.62 23.60
N ALA A 46 -5.26 11.57 24.41
CA ALA A 46 -4.01 10.88 24.75
C ALA A 46 -3.33 10.29 23.50
N GLU A 47 -4.08 9.68 22.59
CA GLU A 47 -3.56 9.16 21.32
C GLU A 47 -3.09 10.28 20.39
N ASN A 48 -3.78 11.42 20.36
CA ASN A 48 -3.33 12.61 19.63
C ASN A 48 -2.01 13.16 20.20
N GLN A 49 -1.87 13.19 21.52
CA GLN A 49 -0.62 13.62 22.16
C GLN A 49 0.52 12.64 21.87
N LYS A 50 0.24 11.33 21.86
CA LYS A 50 1.19 10.30 21.43
C LYS A 50 1.64 10.52 19.98
N LEU A 51 0.69 10.77 19.08
CA LEU A 51 0.97 11.09 17.67
C LEU A 51 1.87 12.32 17.55
N ASP A 52 1.58 13.41 18.26
CA ASP A 52 2.40 14.63 18.23
C ASP A 52 3.82 14.40 18.76
N ASN A 53 3.98 13.60 19.81
CA ASN A 53 5.29 13.19 20.32
C ASN A 53 6.08 12.35 19.30
N LEU A 54 5.40 11.42 18.59
CA LEU A 54 6.03 10.63 17.53
C LEU A 54 6.46 11.51 16.36
N MET A 55 5.60 12.42 15.90
CA MET A 55 5.93 13.41 14.86
C MET A 55 7.17 14.21 15.25
N GLY A 56 7.25 14.66 16.51
CA GLY A 56 8.40 15.37 17.05
C GLY A 56 9.72 14.59 16.95
N LYS A 57 9.70 13.26 17.06
CA LYS A 57 10.90 12.41 16.88
C LYS A 57 11.38 12.35 15.43
N PHE A 58 10.44 12.34 14.48
CA PHE A 58 10.77 12.32 13.04
C PHE A 58 11.28 13.68 12.53
N THR A 59 10.85 14.78 13.14
CA THR A 59 11.22 16.16 12.76
C THR A 59 12.36 16.73 13.60
N LYS A 60 13.05 15.90 14.40
CA LYS A 60 14.19 16.35 15.21
C LYS A 60 15.45 16.31 14.37
N GLY A 61 16.08 17.46 14.13
CA GLY A 61 17.20 17.61 13.19
C GLY A 61 16.82 17.46 11.71
N PHE A 62 15.52 17.48 11.39
CA PHE A 62 15.03 17.37 10.02
C PHE A 62 13.80 18.27 9.80
N ASP A 63 13.90 19.21 8.86
CA ASP A 63 12.78 20.05 8.42
C ASP A 63 12.14 19.52 7.12
N PRO A 64 10.93 18.93 7.19
CA PRO A 64 10.24 18.41 6.02
C PRO A 64 9.84 19.51 5.01
N GLY A 65 9.69 20.75 5.46
CA GLY A 65 9.30 21.89 4.63
C GLY A 65 10.44 22.44 3.77
N ALA A 66 11.67 22.37 4.28
CA ALA A 66 12.88 22.78 3.57
C ALA A 66 13.49 21.66 2.70
N PHE A 67 13.06 20.41 2.88
CA PHE A 67 13.65 19.25 2.20
C PHE A 67 13.71 19.37 0.67
N GLY A 68 12.67 19.94 0.04
CA GLY A 68 12.67 20.16 -1.42
C GLY A 68 13.79 21.06 -1.92
N SER A 69 14.19 22.07 -1.15
CA SER A 69 15.34 22.92 -1.48
C SER A 69 16.65 22.17 -1.29
N LEU A 70 16.79 21.45 -0.17
CA LEU A 70 17.96 20.61 0.12
C LEU A 70 18.25 19.60 -1.01
N VAL A 71 17.20 18.94 -1.52
CA VAL A 71 17.31 18.00 -2.65
C VAL A 71 17.87 18.70 -3.88
N LYS A 72 17.32 19.87 -4.25
CA LYS A 72 17.78 20.65 -5.41
C LYS A 72 19.24 21.05 -5.28
N ASP A 73 19.66 21.49 -4.11
CA ASP A 73 21.04 21.91 -3.84
C ASP A 73 22.02 20.72 -3.87
N SER A 74 21.52 19.52 -3.59
CA SER A 74 22.32 18.28 -3.58
C SER A 74 22.46 17.62 -4.96
N ILE A 75 21.64 17.95 -5.96
CA ILE A 75 21.70 17.34 -7.30
C ILE A 75 23.11 17.40 -7.93
N PRO A 76 23.82 18.55 -7.95
CA PRO A 76 25.16 18.60 -8.57
C PRO A 76 26.19 17.70 -7.88
N MET A 77 26.05 17.49 -6.58
CA MET A 77 26.90 16.60 -5.79
C MET A 77 26.64 15.13 -6.15
N LEU A 78 25.37 14.74 -6.35
CA LEU A 78 24.99 13.38 -6.75
C LEU A 78 25.54 12.95 -8.12
N LEU A 79 25.83 13.92 -9.00
CA LEU A 79 26.41 13.64 -10.32
C LEU A 79 27.91 13.31 -10.26
N LYS A 80 28.59 13.58 -9.14
CA LYS A 80 30.02 13.28 -8.96
C LYS A 80 30.22 11.78 -8.74
N ASP A 81 31.21 11.20 -9.42
CA ASP A 81 31.59 9.79 -9.31
C ASP A 81 30.43 8.79 -9.48
N LEU A 82 29.43 9.16 -10.30
CA LEU A 82 28.23 8.39 -10.52
C LEU A 82 28.53 7.07 -11.26
N PHE A 83 27.99 5.97 -10.74
CA PHE A 83 28.04 4.65 -11.39
C PHE A 83 26.68 3.93 -11.29
N PRO A 84 26.43 2.94 -12.18
CA PRO A 84 25.17 2.18 -12.18
C PRO A 84 24.98 1.43 -10.87
N GLY A 85 23.79 1.56 -10.27
CA GLY A 85 23.47 0.92 -9.00
C GLY A 85 24.04 1.63 -7.76
N SER A 86 24.57 2.84 -7.92
CA SER A 86 24.93 3.69 -6.78
C SER A 86 23.70 4.27 -6.07
N TYR A 87 23.81 4.59 -4.79
CA TYR A 87 22.75 5.36 -4.11
C TYR A 87 22.46 6.70 -4.78
N ALA A 88 23.49 7.37 -5.29
CA ALA A 88 23.33 8.59 -6.08
C ALA A 88 22.52 8.33 -7.37
N HIS A 89 22.73 7.19 -8.03
CA HIS A 89 21.93 6.79 -9.19
C HIS A 89 20.46 6.62 -8.84
N LEU A 90 20.12 5.98 -7.72
CA LEU A 90 18.72 5.90 -7.25
C LEU A 90 18.13 7.29 -7.00
N LEU A 91 18.83 8.14 -6.25
CA LEU A 91 18.35 9.47 -5.89
C LEU A 91 18.11 10.35 -7.13
N LEU A 92 19.00 10.28 -8.13
CA LEU A 92 18.81 10.94 -9.41
C LEU A 92 17.61 10.36 -10.17
N ILE A 93 17.45 9.03 -10.21
CA ILE A 93 16.24 8.40 -10.77
C ILE A 93 14.97 8.90 -10.07
N LEU A 94 15.00 9.28 -8.79
CA LEU A 94 13.80 9.72 -8.07
C LEU A 94 13.53 11.23 -8.23
N PHE A 95 14.57 12.06 -8.17
CA PHE A 95 14.43 13.52 -8.07
C PHE A 95 14.64 14.29 -9.36
N GLU A 96 15.29 13.71 -10.38
CA GLU A 96 15.49 14.40 -11.65
C GLU A 96 14.28 14.33 -12.59
N THR A 97 14.24 15.28 -13.52
CA THR A 97 13.29 15.30 -14.63
C THR A 97 13.49 14.08 -15.53
N PHE A 98 12.46 13.68 -16.27
CA PHE A 98 12.56 12.54 -17.18
C PHE A 98 13.70 12.72 -18.21
N GLU A 99 13.84 13.92 -18.77
CA GLU A 99 14.88 14.25 -19.75
C GLU A 99 16.29 14.14 -19.15
N ALA A 100 16.48 14.68 -17.95
CA ALA A 100 17.75 14.59 -17.23
C ALA A 100 18.10 13.15 -16.87
N VAL A 101 17.15 12.37 -16.36
CA VAL A 101 17.35 10.93 -16.08
C VAL A 101 17.76 10.19 -17.35
N GLN A 102 17.11 10.46 -18.49
CA GLN A 102 17.46 9.84 -19.76
C GLN A 102 18.90 10.16 -20.19
N ALA A 103 19.34 11.42 -20.04
CA ALA A 103 20.71 11.82 -20.36
C ALA A 103 21.73 11.14 -19.43
N ILE A 104 21.45 11.09 -18.13
CA ILE A 104 22.29 10.41 -17.13
C ILE A 104 22.40 8.91 -17.46
N GLN A 105 21.28 8.27 -17.79
CA GLN A 105 21.23 6.85 -18.15
C GLN A 105 22.08 6.52 -19.40
N LEU A 106 22.06 7.38 -20.42
CA LEU A 106 22.94 7.21 -21.59
C LEU A 106 24.42 7.24 -21.21
N GLY A 107 24.81 8.17 -20.33
CA GLY A 107 26.17 8.24 -19.79
C GLY A 107 26.57 6.98 -19.02
N LEU A 108 25.67 6.48 -18.18
CA LEU A 108 25.88 5.26 -17.40
C LEU A 108 25.93 3.99 -18.27
N GLU A 109 25.18 3.93 -19.37
CA GLU A 109 25.29 2.84 -20.34
C GLU A 109 26.67 2.84 -21.01
N GLY A 110 27.19 4.03 -21.37
CA GLY A 110 28.55 4.19 -21.87
C GLY A 110 29.62 3.73 -20.87
N TRP A 111 29.45 4.10 -19.60
CA TRP A 111 30.33 3.66 -18.51
C TRP A 111 30.33 2.13 -18.37
N LEU A 112 29.16 1.49 -18.37
CA LEU A 112 29.03 0.04 -18.21
C LEU A 112 29.66 -0.72 -19.39
N LYS A 113 29.45 -0.23 -20.62
CA LYS A 113 30.05 -0.80 -21.84
C LYS A 113 31.58 -0.71 -21.81
N SER A 114 32.11 0.44 -21.40
CA SER A 114 33.55 0.69 -21.32
C SER A 114 34.23 -0.16 -20.25
N ARG A 115 33.55 -0.47 -19.14
CA ARG A 115 34.11 -1.24 -18.03
C ARG A 115 34.14 -2.75 -18.26
N TYR A 116 33.10 -3.32 -18.89
CA TYR A 116 32.90 -4.77 -18.94
C TYR A 116 32.97 -5.39 -20.34
N ASN A 117 33.48 -4.67 -21.35
CA ASN A 117 33.71 -5.11 -22.73
C ASN A 117 32.68 -6.13 -23.29
N GLY A 118 31.73 -5.63 -24.10
CA GLY A 118 30.78 -6.46 -24.85
C GLY A 118 29.32 -6.09 -24.61
N ASN A 119 28.43 -6.43 -25.54
CA ASN A 119 26.98 -6.40 -25.33
C ASN A 119 26.56 -7.85 -25.07
N PRO A 120 26.37 -8.28 -23.81
CA PRO A 120 25.79 -9.59 -23.61
C PRO A 120 24.32 -9.50 -24.05
N ILE A 121 23.98 -10.20 -25.13
CA ILE A 121 22.59 -10.49 -25.48
C ILE A 121 22.12 -11.48 -24.41
N ILE A 122 21.49 -10.96 -23.35
CA ILE A 122 20.92 -11.79 -22.29
C ILE A 122 19.42 -11.78 -22.49
N PHE A 123 18.86 -12.94 -22.83
CA PHE A 123 17.43 -13.11 -22.94
C PHE A 123 16.84 -13.34 -21.55
N PRO A 124 15.85 -12.54 -21.13
CA PRO A 124 15.09 -12.78 -19.93
C PRO A 124 14.39 -14.13 -19.91
N SER A 125 14.37 -14.82 -18.77
CA SER A 125 13.28 -15.75 -18.48
C SER A 125 11.98 -14.97 -18.27
N GLU A 126 10.83 -15.59 -18.49
CA GLU A 126 9.52 -14.98 -18.21
C GLU A 126 9.41 -14.52 -16.75
N THR A 127 9.92 -15.33 -15.81
CA THR A 127 9.98 -14.98 -14.38
C THR A 127 10.80 -13.72 -14.12
N SER A 128 11.92 -13.54 -14.85
CA SER A 128 12.74 -12.33 -14.75
C SER A 128 12.01 -11.11 -15.30
N LEU A 129 11.21 -11.26 -16.36
CA LEU A 129 10.43 -10.15 -16.95
C LEU A 129 9.37 -9.64 -15.98
N ILE A 130 8.71 -10.54 -15.26
CA ILE A 130 7.73 -10.18 -14.23
C ILE A 130 8.41 -9.37 -13.12
N GLU A 131 9.58 -9.82 -12.65
CA GLU A 131 10.35 -9.12 -11.62
C GLU A 131 10.83 -7.74 -12.06
N GLU A 132 11.35 -7.64 -13.27
CA GLU A 132 11.73 -6.38 -13.90
C GLU A 132 10.53 -5.41 -14.01
N SER A 133 9.36 -5.93 -14.38
CA SER A 133 8.13 -5.12 -14.48
C SER A 133 7.65 -4.64 -13.10
N PHE A 134 7.67 -5.51 -12.09
CA PHE A 134 7.35 -5.13 -10.71
C PHE A 134 8.32 -4.08 -10.17
N PHE A 135 9.63 -4.27 -10.40
CA PHE A 135 10.62 -3.31 -9.92
C PHE A 135 10.48 -1.95 -10.61
N ALA A 136 10.19 -1.93 -11.92
CA ALA A 136 9.86 -0.68 -12.61
C ALA A 136 8.61 0.00 -12.02
N ALA A 137 7.58 -0.79 -11.65
CA ALA A 137 6.38 -0.30 -10.95
C ALA A 137 6.70 0.35 -9.59
N GLU A 138 7.59 -0.29 -8.82
CA GLU A 138 8.06 0.18 -7.52
C GLU A 138 8.76 1.54 -7.65
N ILE A 139 9.65 1.69 -8.64
CA ILE A 139 10.35 2.95 -8.94
C ILE A 139 9.37 4.04 -9.40
N GLU A 140 8.43 3.69 -10.28
CA GLU A 140 7.42 4.64 -10.76
C GLU A 140 6.52 5.14 -9.63
N THR A 141 6.12 4.23 -8.74
CA THR A 141 5.33 4.55 -7.54
C THR A 141 6.10 5.50 -6.63
N LEU A 142 7.40 5.23 -6.37
CA LEU A 142 8.25 6.13 -5.59
C LEU A 142 8.38 7.53 -6.23
N ARG A 143 8.55 7.61 -7.55
CA ARG A 143 8.59 8.90 -8.26
C ARG A 143 7.29 9.69 -8.12
N LYS A 144 6.13 9.02 -8.17
CA LYS A 144 4.82 9.66 -7.92
C LYS A 144 4.68 10.15 -6.48
N LEU A 145 5.13 9.36 -5.50
CA LEU A 145 5.10 9.76 -4.09
C LEU A 145 5.94 11.01 -3.80
N LEU A 146 7.11 11.11 -4.44
CA LEU A 146 8.10 12.19 -4.30
C LEU A 146 7.87 13.36 -5.28
N GLU A 147 6.87 13.29 -6.16
CA GLU A 147 6.54 14.35 -7.10
C GLU A 147 6.45 15.75 -6.48
N PRO A 148 5.86 15.95 -5.27
CA PRO A 148 5.77 17.28 -4.65
C PRO A 148 7.11 17.93 -4.32
N ILE A 149 8.19 17.16 -4.18
CA ILE A 149 9.54 17.66 -3.95
C ILE A 149 10.18 18.11 -5.28
N ARG A 150 9.91 17.36 -6.35
CA ARG A 150 10.53 17.51 -7.67
C ARG A 150 9.90 18.64 -8.49
N GLU A 151 8.62 18.50 -8.80
CA GLU A 151 7.88 19.33 -9.76
C GLU A 151 6.49 19.77 -9.23
N GLY A 152 6.02 19.16 -8.13
CA GLY A 152 4.63 19.30 -7.69
C GLY A 152 4.34 20.52 -6.80
N ASN A 153 3.04 20.80 -6.65
CA ASN A 153 2.54 21.83 -5.75
C ASN A 153 2.56 21.33 -4.29
N LYS A 154 3.09 22.13 -3.35
CA LYS A 154 3.12 21.81 -1.90
C LYS A 154 1.73 21.51 -1.31
N ASN A 155 0.67 22.01 -1.93
CA ASN A 155 -0.72 21.79 -1.51
C ASN A 155 -1.25 20.37 -1.81
N SER A 156 -0.46 19.49 -2.43
CA SER A 156 -0.84 18.09 -2.72
C SER A 156 -0.40 17.09 -1.63
N ILE A 157 0.24 17.55 -0.56
CA ILE A 157 0.72 16.69 0.51
C ILE A 157 -0.30 16.63 1.66
N PHE A 158 -0.83 15.44 1.88
CA PHE A 158 -1.67 15.12 3.03
C PHE A 158 -0.81 14.45 4.11
N TRP A 159 -0.15 15.28 4.92
CA TRP A 159 0.74 14.83 5.99
C TRP A 159 0.04 13.90 6.98
N VAL A 160 0.78 12.90 7.47
CA VAL A 160 0.24 11.87 8.37
C VAL A 160 -0.39 12.49 9.63
N ASN A 161 0.19 13.55 10.19
CA ASN A 161 -0.36 14.27 11.35
C ASN A 161 -1.71 14.96 11.11
N THR A 162 -2.11 15.16 9.85
CA THR A 162 -3.42 15.73 9.50
C THR A 162 -4.53 14.68 9.46
N ARG A 163 -4.16 13.39 9.45
CA ARG A 163 -5.07 12.26 9.29
C ARG A 163 -5.50 11.69 10.65
N ARG A 164 -6.16 12.52 11.46
CA ARG A 164 -6.51 12.23 12.85
C ARG A 164 -7.86 11.51 13.04
N SER A 165 -8.40 10.90 11.99
CA SER A 165 -9.65 10.12 12.11
C SER A 165 -9.46 8.89 12.99
N ASP A 166 -8.25 8.30 12.96
CA ASP A 166 -7.82 7.20 13.82
C ASP A 166 -6.37 7.46 14.29
N PRO A 167 -6.19 8.17 15.42
CA PRO A 167 -4.86 8.53 15.92
C PRO A 167 -4.08 7.31 16.44
N ALA A 168 -4.76 6.25 16.90
CA ALA A 168 -4.11 5.04 17.39
C ALA A 168 -3.46 4.27 16.24
N TRP A 169 -4.21 4.02 15.16
CA TRP A 169 -3.67 3.38 13.96
C TRP A 169 -2.57 4.21 13.31
N THR A 170 -2.75 5.53 13.24
CA THR A 170 -1.74 6.45 12.69
C THR A 170 -0.44 6.41 13.50
N SER A 171 -0.54 6.33 14.83
CA SER A 171 0.63 6.19 15.71
C SER A 171 1.34 4.86 15.51
N GLU A 172 0.61 3.76 15.36
CA GLU A 172 1.17 2.43 15.06
C GLU A 172 1.96 2.43 13.73
N GLN A 173 1.41 3.07 12.69
CA GLN A 173 2.08 3.22 11.39
C GLN A 173 3.40 4.01 11.51
N LEU A 174 3.45 5.06 12.33
CA LEU A 174 4.67 5.84 12.56
C LEU A 174 5.70 5.06 13.39
N GLU A 175 5.27 4.30 14.39
CA GLU A 175 6.15 3.41 15.15
C GLU A 175 6.77 2.33 14.26
N ALA A 176 5.96 1.70 13.40
CA ALA A 176 6.44 0.76 12.40
C ALA A 176 7.42 1.42 11.42
N SER A 177 7.12 2.64 10.98
CA SER A 177 8.01 3.42 10.10
C SER A 177 9.37 3.67 10.75
N ALA A 178 9.40 3.99 12.05
CA ALA A 178 10.64 4.18 12.79
C ALA A 178 11.46 2.88 12.85
N ARG A 179 10.81 1.72 13.08
CA ARG A 179 11.48 0.41 13.05
C ARG A 179 12.10 0.11 11.68
N VAL A 180 11.38 0.41 10.59
CA VAL A 180 11.88 0.23 9.22
C VAL A 180 13.12 1.10 8.95
N ILE A 181 13.07 2.38 9.34
CA ILE A 181 14.20 3.30 9.16
C ILE A 181 15.41 2.84 9.96
N GLU A 182 15.23 2.47 11.23
CA GLU A 182 16.33 1.97 12.05
C GLU A 182 16.93 0.68 11.47
N SER A 183 16.11 -0.28 11.06
CA SER A 183 16.63 -1.48 10.36
C SER A 183 17.37 -1.12 9.08
N PHE A 184 16.88 -0.16 8.30
CA PHE A 184 17.54 0.31 7.09
C PHE A 184 18.90 0.94 7.39
N LYS A 185 19.01 1.76 8.45
CA LYS A 185 20.30 2.31 8.90
C LYS A 185 21.31 1.21 9.22
N HIS A 186 20.88 0.18 9.94
CA HIS A 186 21.73 -0.97 10.26
C HIS A 186 22.19 -1.71 9.00
N ASP A 187 21.29 -1.89 8.02
CA ASP A 187 21.62 -2.54 6.75
C ASP A 187 22.63 -1.71 5.93
N VAL A 188 22.44 -0.40 5.83
CA VAL A 188 23.39 0.50 5.15
C VAL A 188 24.75 0.46 5.85
N TYR A 189 24.78 0.51 7.18
CA TYR A 189 26.02 0.40 7.96
C TYR A 189 26.72 -0.95 7.74
N ALA A 190 25.97 -2.05 7.68
CA ALA A 190 26.54 -3.38 7.39
C ALA A 190 27.17 -3.42 5.99
N VAL A 191 26.54 -2.81 4.98
CA VAL A 191 27.06 -2.72 3.61
C VAL A 191 28.31 -1.86 3.52
N LEU A 192 28.41 -0.78 4.31
CA LEU A 192 29.64 0.02 4.37
C LEU A 192 30.84 -0.79 4.87
N ASN A 193 30.59 -1.78 5.72
CA ASN A 193 31.65 -2.62 6.29
C ASN A 193 31.91 -3.91 5.47
N SER A 194 31.05 -4.28 4.52
CA SER A 194 31.25 -5.45 3.67
C SER A 194 32.09 -5.10 2.44
N GLU A 195 33.02 -5.95 2.02
CA GLU A 195 33.90 -5.62 0.89
C GLU A 195 33.17 -5.64 -0.45
N HIS A 196 32.36 -6.68 -0.71
CA HIS A 196 31.67 -6.88 -1.99
C HIS A 196 30.33 -7.59 -1.79
N GLU A 197 29.25 -7.01 -2.33
CA GLU A 197 27.93 -7.64 -2.33
C GLU A 197 27.26 -7.43 -3.69
N ASN A 198 26.87 -8.53 -4.35
CA ASN A 198 26.08 -8.45 -5.59
C ASN A 198 24.61 -8.35 -5.21
N ARG A 199 24.01 -7.18 -5.40
CA ARG A 199 22.57 -6.96 -5.19
C ARG A 199 21.78 -7.29 -6.45
N THR A 200 20.61 -7.89 -6.28
CA THR A 200 19.66 -8.11 -7.36
C THR A 200 18.24 -8.17 -6.80
N PHE A 201 17.24 -7.92 -7.63
CA PHE A 201 15.83 -8.15 -7.29
C PHE A 201 15.31 -9.50 -7.82
N TYR A 202 16.13 -10.25 -8.58
CA TYR A 202 15.73 -11.55 -9.13
C TYR A 202 15.55 -12.57 -8.01
N SER A 203 14.33 -13.04 -7.78
CA SER A 203 14.04 -14.00 -6.72
C SER A 203 14.54 -15.40 -7.09
N ASN A 204 15.24 -16.03 -6.14
CA ASN A 204 15.65 -17.43 -6.26
C ASN A 204 14.50 -18.41 -5.97
N LEU A 205 13.31 -17.92 -5.57
CA LEU A 205 12.18 -18.79 -5.29
C LEU A 205 11.62 -19.38 -6.58
N PRO A 206 11.30 -20.69 -6.61
CA PRO A 206 10.56 -21.26 -7.73
C PRO A 206 9.15 -20.66 -7.83
N ILE A 207 8.44 -20.96 -8.92
CA ILE A 207 7.01 -20.64 -9.01
C ILE A 207 6.28 -21.43 -7.92
N SER A 208 5.88 -20.73 -6.86
CA SER A 208 5.31 -21.34 -5.66
C SER A 208 4.31 -20.42 -4.97
N VAL A 209 3.62 -20.95 -3.96
CA VAL A 209 2.67 -20.19 -3.13
C VAL A 209 3.40 -19.05 -2.41
N GLU A 210 4.61 -19.29 -1.93
CA GLU A 210 5.47 -18.31 -1.27
C GLU A 210 5.82 -17.15 -2.21
N ARG A 211 6.21 -17.46 -3.45
CA ARG A 211 6.52 -16.44 -4.46
C ARG A 211 5.27 -15.60 -4.79
N THR A 212 4.11 -16.25 -4.89
CA THR A 212 2.82 -15.59 -5.15
C THR A 212 2.41 -14.67 -4.01
N ALA A 213 2.58 -15.11 -2.76
CA ALA A 213 2.30 -14.31 -1.58
C ALA A 213 3.23 -13.09 -1.47
N MET A 214 4.51 -13.26 -1.78
CA MET A 214 5.48 -12.15 -1.80
C MET A 214 5.09 -11.07 -2.82
N TYR A 215 4.69 -11.45 -4.03
CA TYR A 215 4.17 -10.47 -5.00
C TYR A 215 2.85 -9.84 -4.56
N SER A 216 1.97 -10.60 -3.91
CA SER A 216 0.71 -10.06 -3.38
C SER A 216 0.97 -8.97 -2.34
N LEU A 217 1.94 -9.19 -1.45
CA LEU A 217 2.33 -8.21 -0.43
C LEU A 217 2.99 -6.97 -1.05
N LYS A 218 3.84 -7.16 -2.07
CA LYS A 218 4.40 -6.04 -2.86
C LYS A 218 3.30 -5.23 -3.55
N GLN A 219 2.30 -5.89 -4.13
CA GLN A 219 1.16 -5.24 -4.78
C GLN A 219 0.35 -4.41 -3.79
N ILE A 220 0.03 -4.97 -2.62
CA ILE A 220 -0.70 -4.27 -1.55
C ILE A 220 0.09 -3.07 -1.06
N ARG A 221 1.41 -3.20 -0.87
CA ARG A 221 2.27 -2.07 -0.51
C ARG A 221 2.19 -0.95 -1.55
N MET A 222 2.23 -1.27 -2.84
CA MET A 222 2.08 -0.28 -3.91
C MET A 222 0.67 0.35 -3.93
N ASP A 223 -0.36 -0.42 -3.63
CA ASP A 223 -1.74 0.07 -3.54
C ASP A 223 -1.90 1.04 -2.36
N SER A 224 -1.37 0.70 -1.19
CA SER A 224 -1.32 1.59 -0.02
C SER A 224 -0.50 2.86 -0.30
N CYS A 225 0.61 2.74 -1.03
CA CYS A 225 1.37 3.90 -1.50
C CYS A 225 0.49 4.81 -2.37
N ARG A 226 -0.22 4.26 -3.37
CA ARG A 226 -1.12 5.03 -4.24
C ARG A 226 -2.26 5.67 -3.44
N ALA A 227 -2.84 4.94 -2.50
CA ALA A 227 -3.88 5.44 -1.61
C ALA A 227 -3.42 6.65 -0.77
N SER A 228 -2.14 6.71 -0.39
CA SER A 228 -1.58 7.84 0.35
C SER A 228 -1.49 9.15 -0.44
N LEU A 229 -1.63 9.10 -1.77
CA LEU A 229 -1.67 10.29 -2.64
C LEU A 229 -2.98 11.07 -2.49
N HIS A 230 -4.06 10.43 -2.05
CA HIS A 230 -5.38 11.04 -1.93
C HIS A 230 -5.86 11.11 -0.48
N TRP A 231 -6.79 12.03 -0.22
CA TRP A 231 -7.38 12.18 1.11
C TRP A 231 -8.30 10.99 1.45
N ASP A 232 -9.25 10.69 0.58
CA ASP A 232 -10.37 9.77 0.81
C ASP A 232 -10.02 8.28 0.88
N THR A 233 -8.80 7.88 0.51
CA THR A 233 -8.41 6.46 0.36
C THR A 233 -7.55 5.92 1.47
N PHE A 234 -7.21 6.74 2.47
CA PHE A 234 -6.16 6.40 3.42
C PHE A 234 -6.62 5.45 4.52
N ASN A 235 -7.87 5.60 5.00
CA ASN A 235 -8.45 4.76 6.04
C ASN A 235 -9.85 4.34 5.62
N GLY A 236 -10.01 3.10 5.18
CA GLY A 236 -11.31 2.50 4.99
C GLY A 236 -11.83 1.95 6.31
N THR A 237 -13.13 2.01 6.54
CA THR A 237 -13.83 1.18 7.53
C THR A 237 -14.93 0.43 6.80
N ASP A 238 -15.41 -0.70 7.34
CA ASP A 238 -16.45 -1.51 6.68
C ASP A 238 -17.70 -0.69 6.32
N ILE A 239 -18.04 0.29 7.16
CA ILE A 239 -19.18 1.19 6.93
C ILE A 239 -19.03 2.04 5.66
N GLU A 240 -17.81 2.28 5.19
CA GLU A 240 -17.56 3.01 3.95
C GLU A 240 -18.02 2.24 2.71
N PHE A 241 -18.27 0.93 2.81
CA PHE A 241 -18.85 0.14 1.73
C PHE A 241 -20.37 0.27 1.64
N THR A 242 -21.01 0.95 2.58
CA THR A 242 -22.47 1.15 2.52
C THR A 242 -22.82 2.31 1.60
N ALA A 243 -23.78 2.09 0.68
CA ALA A 243 -24.29 3.13 -0.20
C ALA A 243 -24.86 4.33 0.59
N PHE A 244 -25.42 4.06 1.77
CA PHE A 244 -25.88 5.10 2.70
C PHE A 244 -24.74 6.00 3.18
N TYR A 245 -23.63 5.43 3.68
CA TYR A 245 -22.50 6.22 4.13
C TYR A 245 -21.90 7.05 3.00
N GLN A 246 -21.72 6.46 1.80
CA GLN A 246 -21.19 7.18 0.65
C GLN A 246 -22.09 8.35 0.23
N TYR A 247 -23.41 8.13 0.17
CA TYR A 247 -24.37 9.19 -0.12
C TYR A 247 -24.35 10.28 0.95
N TYR A 248 -24.36 9.90 2.23
CA TYR A 248 -24.36 10.83 3.34
C TYR A 248 -23.06 11.64 3.41
N LYS A 249 -21.89 11.00 3.28
CA LYS A 249 -20.58 11.65 3.18
C LYS A 249 -20.55 12.65 2.03
N ALA A 250 -21.02 12.26 0.84
CA ALA A 250 -21.08 13.15 -0.32
C ALA A 250 -22.04 14.33 -0.11
N HIS A 251 -23.22 14.07 0.48
CA HIS A 251 -24.20 15.10 0.80
C HIS A 251 -23.62 16.13 1.77
N VAL A 252 -23.14 15.69 2.94
CA VAL A 252 -22.57 16.57 3.98
C VAL A 252 -21.33 17.30 3.48
N SER A 253 -20.48 16.66 2.67
CA SER A 253 -19.32 17.32 2.07
C SER A 253 -19.71 18.49 1.16
N ARG A 254 -20.88 18.40 0.50
CA ARG A 254 -21.40 19.45 -0.38
C ARG A 254 -22.20 20.52 0.37
N THR A 255 -23.05 20.13 1.32
CA THR A 255 -23.97 21.05 2.01
C THR A 255 -23.36 21.69 3.26
N GLU A 256 -22.52 20.94 4.00
CA GLU A 256 -21.95 21.34 5.29
C GLU A 256 -20.43 21.03 5.34
N PRO A 257 -19.60 21.70 4.52
CA PRO A 257 -18.18 21.37 4.38
C PRO A 257 -17.34 21.62 5.65
N ALA A 258 -17.85 22.42 6.60
CA ALA A 258 -17.20 22.57 7.91
C ALA A 258 -17.38 21.31 8.75
N LYS A 259 -18.60 20.74 8.76
CA LYS A 259 -18.93 19.51 9.47
C LYS A 259 -18.27 18.28 8.84
N ALA A 260 -18.21 18.22 7.50
CA ALA A 260 -17.45 17.17 6.82
C ALA A 260 -15.96 17.18 7.22
N ARG A 261 -15.36 18.35 7.46
CA ARG A 261 -13.98 18.44 7.97
C ARG A 261 -13.86 18.02 9.43
N SER A 262 -14.84 18.32 10.29
CA SER A 262 -14.82 17.83 11.67
C SER A 262 -14.98 16.31 11.77
N PHE A 263 -15.62 15.68 10.77
CA PHE A 263 -15.65 14.22 10.61
C PHE A 263 -14.44 13.65 9.85
N PHE A 264 -13.44 14.45 9.51
CA PHE A 264 -12.27 14.05 8.71
C PHE A 264 -12.60 13.52 7.30
N TRP A 265 -13.81 13.76 6.78
CA TRP A 265 -14.22 13.38 5.42
C TRP A 265 -13.67 14.30 4.34
N LEU A 266 -13.28 15.51 4.71
CA LEU A 266 -12.60 16.46 3.84
C LEU A 266 -11.25 16.85 4.45
N PRO A 267 -10.25 17.15 3.60
CA PRO A 267 -8.96 17.60 4.09
C PRO A 267 -9.08 18.95 4.82
N PRO A 268 -8.17 19.22 5.76
CA PRO A 268 -8.07 20.55 6.37
C PRO A 268 -7.81 21.60 5.29
N LYS A 269 -8.34 22.81 5.45
CA LYS A 269 -8.17 23.91 4.48
C LYS A 269 -6.70 24.29 4.27
N SER A 270 -5.89 24.11 5.30
CA SER A 270 -4.47 24.40 5.32
C SER A 270 -3.77 23.28 6.09
N PRO A 271 -3.40 22.16 5.43
CA PRO A 271 -2.60 21.13 6.08
C PRO A 271 -1.25 21.75 6.45
N GLY A 272 -1.04 21.98 7.75
CA GLY A 272 0.23 22.53 8.23
C GLY A 272 1.34 21.53 7.98
N THR A 273 2.41 21.96 7.29
CA THR A 273 3.63 21.17 7.18
C THR A 273 4.19 20.90 8.58
N PRO A 274 4.56 19.64 8.91
CA PRO A 274 5.20 19.33 10.17
C PRO A 274 6.42 20.22 10.38
N ARG A 275 6.51 20.82 11.57
CA ARG A 275 7.59 21.76 11.90
C ARG A 275 8.78 21.00 12.47
N LEU A 276 9.97 21.52 12.20
CA LEU A 276 11.21 21.14 12.87
C LEU A 276 11.01 21.21 14.40
N SER A 277 11.29 20.11 15.11
CA SER A 277 11.13 20.04 16.56
C SER A 277 12.38 20.52 17.32
N ALA A 278 13.55 20.23 16.78
CA ALA A 278 14.83 20.79 17.21
C ALA A 278 15.76 20.92 16.00
N GLU A 279 16.68 21.89 16.02
CA GLU A 279 17.62 22.14 14.92
C GLU A 279 18.62 21.00 14.72
N GLU A 280 19.08 20.40 15.82
CA GLU A 280 20.06 19.31 15.80
C GLU A 280 19.42 18.01 16.29
N ALA A 281 19.87 16.89 15.71
CA ALA A 281 19.50 15.55 16.13
C ALA A 281 20.55 15.02 17.12
N ASP A 282 20.08 14.50 18.25
CA ASP A 282 20.93 13.88 19.27
C ASP A 282 21.32 12.45 18.86
N LYS A 283 22.31 11.89 19.57
CA LYS A 283 22.70 10.48 19.38
C LYS A 283 21.53 9.56 19.69
N GLY A 284 21.11 8.80 18.69
CA GLY A 284 19.98 7.85 18.78
C GLY A 284 18.68 8.39 18.17
N ASP A 285 18.65 9.65 17.72
CA ASP A 285 17.49 10.17 16.99
C ASP A 285 17.42 9.64 15.55
N LEU A 286 16.21 9.65 14.99
CA LEU A 286 15.94 9.11 13.66
C LEU A 286 16.68 9.84 12.54
N ALA A 287 16.86 11.15 12.63
CA ALA A 287 17.61 11.93 11.64
C ALA A 287 19.13 11.86 11.82
N ASN A 288 19.61 11.34 12.95
CA ASN A 288 21.05 11.24 13.20
C ASN A 288 21.65 10.02 12.50
N TRP A 289 22.80 10.25 11.86
CA TRP A 289 23.63 9.26 11.19
C TRP A 289 25.06 9.34 11.73
N ASN A 290 25.51 8.28 12.43
CA ASN A 290 26.77 8.31 13.19
C ASN A 290 28.02 7.91 12.38
N SER A 291 27.99 7.87 11.04
CA SER A 291 29.17 7.41 10.27
C SER A 291 30.00 8.58 9.75
N GLN A 292 31.19 8.78 10.30
CA GLN A 292 32.24 9.59 9.68
C GLN A 292 32.85 8.78 8.54
N GLY A 293 32.60 9.16 7.28
CA GLY A 293 33.10 8.36 6.15
C GLY A 293 32.75 8.89 4.75
N VAL A 294 33.26 8.20 3.74
CA VAL A 294 32.97 8.50 2.32
C VAL A 294 31.47 8.32 2.06
N GLY A 295 30.84 9.28 1.38
CA GLY A 295 29.44 9.19 0.96
C GLY A 295 28.41 9.63 2.01
N GLU A 296 28.84 10.27 3.10
CA GLU A 296 27.99 10.74 4.19
C GLU A 296 26.82 11.59 3.68
N GLU A 297 27.06 12.56 2.80
CA GLU A 297 26.05 13.46 2.24
C GLU A 297 24.96 12.68 1.44
N VAL A 298 25.36 11.64 0.70
CA VAL A 298 24.42 10.79 -0.06
C VAL A 298 23.56 9.96 0.89
N ILE A 299 24.16 9.43 1.96
CA ILE A 299 23.44 8.63 2.95
C ILE A 299 22.51 9.50 3.79
N GLU A 300 22.93 10.70 4.16
CA GLU A 300 22.09 11.69 4.82
C GLU A 300 20.85 12.01 3.96
N LEU A 301 21.04 12.18 2.64
CA LEU A 301 19.94 12.41 1.71
C LEU A 301 18.99 11.21 1.59
N LEU A 302 19.51 9.97 1.60
CA LEU A 302 18.66 8.76 1.68
C LEU A 302 17.82 8.75 2.95
N LEU A 303 18.45 9.02 4.10
CA LEU A 303 17.78 8.99 5.40
C LEU A 303 16.70 10.08 5.49
N LYS A 304 17.00 11.30 5.06
CA LYS A 304 16.02 12.39 5.00
C LYS A 304 14.88 12.09 4.01
N THR A 305 15.17 11.39 2.91
CA THR A 305 14.13 10.91 1.98
C THR A 305 13.19 9.90 2.67
N ALA A 306 13.75 8.95 3.43
CA ALA A 306 12.96 7.98 4.18
C ALA A 306 12.07 8.66 5.23
N LEU A 307 12.63 9.60 6.01
CA LEU A 307 11.88 10.39 7.00
C LEU A 307 10.76 11.20 6.35
N TRP A 308 11.05 11.87 5.23
CA TRP A 308 10.05 12.62 4.50
C TRP A 308 8.89 11.74 4.04
N LEU A 309 9.19 10.55 3.48
CA LEU A 309 8.18 9.61 3.03
C LEU A 309 7.32 9.09 4.19
N SER A 310 7.92 8.80 5.34
CA SER A 310 7.16 8.42 6.55
C SER A 310 6.17 9.51 6.95
N LEU A 311 6.59 10.78 6.96
CA LEU A 311 5.76 11.91 7.37
C LEU A 311 4.70 12.29 6.34
N ALA A 312 5.04 12.24 5.05
CA ALA A 312 4.17 12.69 3.96
C ALA A 312 3.20 11.60 3.49
N ARG A 313 3.60 10.32 3.57
CA ARG A 313 2.92 9.20 2.89
C ARG A 313 2.70 7.97 3.79
N GLY A 314 3.41 7.86 4.92
CA GLY A 314 3.25 6.78 5.90
C GLY A 314 4.12 5.55 5.65
N LEU A 315 3.82 4.45 6.37
CA LEU A 315 4.62 3.23 6.43
C LEU A 315 4.90 2.61 5.07
N ALA A 316 3.85 2.39 4.26
CA ALA A 316 4.00 1.69 2.98
C ALA A 316 5.03 2.36 2.06
N ALA A 317 5.07 3.70 2.07
CA ALA A 317 5.97 4.49 1.26
C ALA A 317 7.43 4.43 1.73
N VAL A 318 7.68 4.59 3.04
CA VAL A 318 9.04 4.43 3.59
C VAL A 318 9.53 3.00 3.45
N HIS A 319 8.65 2.03 3.67
CA HIS A 319 8.95 0.61 3.51
C HIS A 319 9.33 0.29 2.07
N LEU A 320 8.58 0.80 1.08
CA LEU A 320 8.91 0.65 -0.33
C LEU A 320 10.27 1.26 -0.66
N PHE A 321 10.51 2.49 -0.19
CA PHE A 321 11.77 3.20 -0.45
C PHE A 321 12.98 2.48 0.14
N CYS A 322 12.91 2.06 1.41
CA CYS A 322 14.01 1.36 2.06
C CYS A 322 14.33 0.02 1.37
N ASP A 323 13.33 -0.75 0.94
CA ASP A 323 13.54 -1.99 0.20
C ASP A 323 14.16 -1.77 -1.17
N VAL A 324 13.71 -0.75 -1.90
CA VAL A 324 14.31 -0.37 -3.18
C VAL A 324 15.74 0.10 -2.96
N ALA A 325 15.99 0.93 -1.95
CA ALA A 325 17.33 1.44 -1.64
C ALA A 325 18.30 0.31 -1.26
N ARG A 326 17.86 -0.76 -0.58
CA ARG A 326 18.71 -1.94 -0.29
C ARG A 326 19.32 -2.62 -1.52
N LEU A 327 18.75 -2.40 -2.72
CA LEU A 327 19.27 -2.92 -3.98
C LEU A 327 20.44 -2.09 -4.55
N PHE A 328 20.68 -0.90 -4.01
CA PHE A 328 21.74 0.00 -4.42
C PHE A 328 22.88 -0.02 -3.41
N LEU A 329 24.07 0.42 -3.85
CA LEU A 329 25.31 0.33 -3.08
C LEU A 329 26.05 1.67 -3.10
N LEU A 330 26.95 1.87 -2.14
CA LEU A 330 27.82 3.04 -2.15
C LEU A 330 29.08 2.86 -3.01
N ARG A 331 29.58 1.62 -3.14
CA ARG A 331 30.83 1.32 -3.84
C ARG A 331 30.59 0.91 -5.29
N PRO A 332 31.50 1.25 -6.22
CA PRO A 332 31.39 0.86 -7.60
C PRO A 332 31.49 -0.67 -7.75
N PRO A 333 30.77 -1.26 -8.73
CA PRO A 333 30.81 -2.70 -8.94
C PRO A 333 32.24 -3.17 -9.31
N PRO A 334 32.66 -4.36 -8.87
CA PRO A 334 34.02 -4.88 -9.09
C PRO A 334 34.31 -5.08 -10.58
N LYS A 335 35.58 -5.20 -10.97
CA LYS A 335 35.97 -5.37 -12.38
C LYS A 335 35.48 -6.68 -13.01
N SER A 336 35.22 -7.70 -12.20
CA SER A 336 34.61 -8.97 -12.60
C SER A 336 33.25 -9.11 -11.92
N ILE A 337 32.20 -9.34 -12.69
CA ILE A 337 30.83 -9.50 -12.20
C ILE A 337 30.13 -10.68 -12.88
N THR A 338 29.13 -11.25 -12.21
CA THR A 338 28.29 -12.31 -12.80
C THR A 338 27.40 -11.76 -13.92
N LYS A 339 26.90 -12.65 -14.78
CA LYS A 339 26.02 -12.26 -15.90
C LYS A 339 24.70 -11.68 -15.38
N GLU A 340 24.17 -12.26 -14.30
CA GLU A 340 22.94 -11.86 -13.63
C GLU A 340 23.09 -10.45 -13.04
N TYR A 341 24.20 -10.19 -12.36
CA TYR A 341 24.44 -8.86 -11.79
C TYR A 341 24.65 -7.81 -12.88
N ARG A 342 25.36 -8.15 -13.96
CA ARG A 342 25.49 -7.27 -15.13
C ARG A 342 24.14 -6.93 -15.77
N ARG A 343 23.25 -7.92 -15.85
CA ARG A 343 21.89 -7.73 -16.36
C ARG A 343 21.08 -6.81 -15.45
N PHE A 344 21.15 -7.03 -14.13
CA PHE A 344 20.54 -6.15 -13.14
C PHE A 344 21.01 -4.70 -13.31
N LEU A 345 22.32 -4.45 -13.39
CA LEU A 345 22.86 -3.11 -13.63
C LEU A 345 22.36 -2.50 -14.94
N LEU A 346 22.30 -3.30 -16.02
CA LEU A 346 21.76 -2.84 -17.30
C LEU A 346 20.28 -2.47 -17.19
N HIS A 347 19.49 -3.24 -16.43
CA HIS A 347 18.09 -2.94 -16.17
C HIS A 347 17.96 -1.61 -15.41
N LEU A 348 18.76 -1.39 -14.35
CA LEU A 348 18.77 -0.11 -13.62
C LEU A 348 19.03 1.11 -14.52
N ILE A 349 19.97 0.99 -15.46
CA ILE A 349 20.31 2.06 -16.41
C ILE A 349 19.19 2.25 -17.45
N ARG A 350 18.40 1.22 -17.73
CA ARG A 350 17.33 1.26 -18.74
C ARG A 350 15.95 1.51 -18.15
N LEU A 351 15.86 1.76 -16.84
CA LEU A 351 14.62 2.12 -16.18
C LEU A 351 14.05 3.40 -16.78
N ARG A 352 13.12 3.27 -17.72
CA ARG A 352 12.33 4.40 -18.19
C ARG A 352 11.15 4.55 -17.24
N ALA A 353 11.32 5.40 -16.24
CA ALA A 353 10.19 5.83 -15.44
C ALA A 353 9.35 6.80 -16.28
N THR A 354 8.44 6.25 -17.08
CA THR A 354 7.49 7.07 -17.84
C THR A 354 6.62 7.86 -16.86
N THR A 355 6.32 9.12 -17.20
CA THR A 355 5.30 9.92 -16.52
C THR A 355 3.88 9.36 -16.77
N GLY A 356 3.69 8.64 -17.87
CA GLY A 356 2.51 7.83 -18.14
C GLY A 356 2.68 6.45 -17.52
N GLY A 357 2.00 6.22 -16.40
CA GLY A 357 2.20 5.00 -15.63
C GLY A 357 1.90 3.73 -16.39
N ALA A 358 2.63 2.67 -16.06
CA ALA A 358 2.17 1.35 -16.45
C ALA A 358 0.72 1.19 -15.96
N GLN A 359 -0.16 0.72 -16.86
CA GLN A 359 -1.52 0.30 -16.51
C GLN A 359 -1.41 -0.96 -15.66
N PHE A 360 -1.04 -0.79 -14.40
CA PHE A 360 -1.31 -1.81 -13.40
C PHE A 360 -2.83 -1.84 -13.26
N SER A 361 -3.40 -3.04 -13.34
CA SER A 361 -4.81 -3.23 -13.02
C SER A 361 -5.09 -2.44 -11.74
N PRO A 362 -6.01 -1.47 -11.77
CA PRO A 362 -6.41 -0.84 -10.53
C PRO A 362 -6.80 -1.98 -9.58
N SER A 363 -6.33 -1.93 -8.32
CA SER A 363 -6.95 -2.74 -7.26
C SER A 363 -8.45 -2.64 -7.49
N PRO A 364 -9.20 -3.76 -7.48
CA PRO A 364 -10.59 -3.78 -7.90
C PRO A 364 -11.28 -2.56 -7.30
N LEU A 365 -11.51 -1.55 -8.14
CA LEU A 365 -12.11 -0.31 -7.69
C LEU A 365 -13.49 -0.74 -7.30
N VAL A 366 -13.75 -0.77 -5.99
CA VAL A 366 -15.13 -0.89 -5.50
C VAL A 366 -15.90 0.18 -6.27
N PRO A 367 -16.95 -0.18 -7.01
CA PRO A 367 -17.68 0.78 -7.82
C PRO A 367 -18.10 1.97 -6.96
N ARG A 368 -17.43 3.10 -7.11
CA ARG A 368 -17.74 4.35 -6.40
C ARG A 368 -18.98 5.04 -6.96
N ASP A 369 -19.49 4.54 -8.08
CA ASP A 369 -20.66 5.09 -8.73
C ASP A 369 -21.95 4.54 -8.09
N ASN A 370 -22.72 5.45 -7.47
CA ASN A 370 -24.04 5.21 -6.87
C ASN A 370 -25.06 4.54 -7.81
N LYS A 371 -24.81 4.50 -9.12
CA LYS A 371 -25.68 3.85 -10.11
C LYS A 371 -25.42 2.36 -10.27
N VAL A 372 -24.26 1.88 -9.81
CA VAL A 372 -23.78 0.51 -9.96
C VAL A 372 -23.14 0.06 -8.65
N PHE A 373 -23.72 0.43 -7.50
CA PHE A 373 -23.51 -0.43 -6.34
C PHE A 373 -24.26 -1.71 -6.67
N PRO A 374 -23.57 -2.83 -6.93
CA PRO A 374 -24.30 -4.04 -7.14
C PRO A 374 -24.78 -4.44 -5.73
N ASP A 375 -26.09 -4.40 -5.50
CA ASP A 375 -26.73 -5.16 -4.42
C ASP A 375 -26.39 -6.67 -4.50
N ARG A 376 -25.63 -7.06 -5.53
CA ARG A 376 -25.01 -8.35 -5.75
C ARG A 376 -23.52 -8.26 -5.39
N ASN A 377 -23.13 -8.87 -4.27
CA ASN A 377 -21.75 -9.15 -3.85
C ASN A 377 -21.10 -8.13 -2.90
N THR A 378 -21.86 -7.49 -2.00
CA THR A 378 -21.28 -6.79 -0.83
C THR A 378 -20.32 -7.70 -0.07
N ASP A 379 -20.69 -8.97 0.16
CA ASP A 379 -19.87 -9.96 0.86
C ASP A 379 -18.52 -10.22 0.17
N TYR A 380 -18.46 -10.15 -1.16
CA TYR A 380 -17.22 -10.30 -1.92
C TYR A 380 -16.30 -9.10 -1.72
N PHE A 381 -16.84 -7.89 -1.74
CA PHE A 381 -16.05 -6.67 -1.53
C PHE A 381 -15.59 -6.55 -0.07
N GLU A 382 -16.44 -6.92 0.88
CA GLU A 382 -16.05 -7.05 2.29
C GLU A 382 -14.95 -8.10 2.47
N ASP A 383 -15.06 -9.27 1.85
CA ASP A 383 -14.04 -10.33 1.94
C ASP A 383 -12.70 -9.89 1.31
N ILE A 384 -12.74 -9.24 0.15
CA ILE A 384 -11.55 -8.63 -0.46
C ILE A 384 -10.94 -7.58 0.46
N TRP A 385 -11.77 -6.73 1.06
CA TRP A 385 -11.31 -5.68 1.94
C TRP A 385 -10.67 -6.22 3.21
N ARG A 386 -11.31 -7.21 3.86
CA ARG A 386 -10.76 -7.91 5.04
C ARG A 386 -9.46 -8.62 4.70
N THR A 387 -9.40 -9.30 3.54
CA THR A 387 -8.18 -9.96 3.07
C THR A 387 -7.06 -8.95 2.83
N SER A 388 -7.37 -7.81 2.19
CA SER A 388 -6.42 -6.71 1.98
C SER A 388 -5.96 -6.11 3.31
N HIS A 389 -6.85 -5.95 4.29
CA HIS A 389 -6.51 -5.46 5.63
C HIS A 389 -5.60 -6.43 6.37
N GLN A 390 -5.91 -7.73 6.36
CA GLN A 390 -5.08 -8.77 6.97
C GLN A 390 -3.68 -8.82 6.33
N LEU A 391 -3.60 -8.76 5.00
CA LEU A 391 -2.32 -8.70 4.31
C LEU A 391 -1.57 -7.38 4.58
N SER A 392 -2.29 -6.27 4.77
CA SER A 392 -1.68 -4.99 5.14
C SER A 392 -1.16 -4.97 6.58
N ALA A 393 -1.77 -5.71 7.51
CA ALA A 393 -1.22 -5.91 8.85
C ALA A 393 0.15 -6.60 8.78
N GLY A 394 0.33 -7.50 7.79
CA GLY A 394 1.64 -8.10 7.49
C GLY A 394 2.73 -7.08 7.16
N LEU A 395 2.40 -5.88 6.64
CA LEU A 395 3.40 -4.80 6.43
C LEU A 395 3.83 -4.12 7.73
N CYS A 396 3.00 -4.13 8.78
CA CYS A 396 3.38 -3.60 10.09
C CYS A 396 4.31 -4.55 10.85
N ASP A 397 4.14 -5.85 10.62
CA ASP A 397 4.92 -6.93 11.22
C ASP A 397 6.25 -7.16 10.48
N GLU A 398 6.23 -7.16 9.15
CA GLU A 398 7.42 -7.36 8.31
C GLU A 398 8.19 -6.05 8.11
N ILE A 399 9.44 -6.00 8.58
CA ILE A 399 10.29 -4.80 8.50
C ILE A 399 10.87 -4.57 7.09
N SER A 400 10.94 -5.63 6.28
CA SER A 400 11.54 -5.63 4.95
C SER A 400 11.00 -6.80 4.12
N LEU A 401 10.54 -6.52 2.90
CA LEU A 401 10.19 -7.54 1.91
C LEU A 401 11.39 -7.88 1.03
N PHE A 402 12.49 -7.14 1.19
CA PHE A 402 13.76 -7.54 0.63
C PHE A 402 14.22 -8.81 1.33
N VAL A 403 13.98 -9.95 0.68
CA VAL A 403 14.52 -11.25 1.09
C VAL A 403 16.04 -11.14 0.96
N LYS A 404 16.74 -10.99 2.09
CA LYS A 404 18.20 -11.14 2.10
C LYS A 404 18.48 -12.53 1.53
N TYR A 405 19.08 -12.57 0.34
CA TYR A 405 19.52 -13.80 -0.30
C TYR A 405 20.30 -14.61 0.74
N GLN A 406 19.71 -15.74 1.18
CA GLN A 406 20.21 -16.78 2.10
C GLN A 406 19.21 -17.26 3.18
N THR A 407 17.91 -16.99 3.08
CA THR A 407 16.93 -17.82 3.83
C THR A 407 16.33 -18.89 2.93
N PRO A 408 16.77 -20.17 3.03
CA PRO A 408 16.10 -21.30 2.38
C PRO A 408 14.68 -21.57 2.92
N ASN A 409 14.19 -20.73 3.85
CA ASN A 409 12.93 -20.91 4.54
C ASN A 409 12.19 -19.56 4.67
N PHE A 410 11.79 -18.94 3.57
CA PHE A 410 10.70 -17.96 3.66
C PHE A 410 9.43 -18.76 4.02
N LYS A 411 9.10 -18.79 5.31
CA LYS A 411 7.84 -19.31 5.81
C LYS A 411 6.98 -18.09 6.12
N LEU A 412 5.88 -17.90 5.38
CA LEU A 412 4.80 -17.07 5.88
C LEU A 412 4.46 -17.58 7.28
N SER A 413 4.42 -16.69 8.26
CA SER A 413 4.09 -17.03 9.65
C SER A 413 2.77 -17.83 9.73
N LYS A 414 1.87 -17.64 8.77
CA LYS A 414 0.74 -18.53 8.43
C LYS A 414 0.47 -18.54 6.92
N PRO A 415 0.21 -19.70 6.28
CA PRO A 415 -0.30 -19.71 4.91
C PRO A 415 -1.68 -19.04 4.87
N PRO A 416 -2.01 -18.28 3.80
CA PRO A 416 -3.37 -17.77 3.63
C PRO A 416 -4.35 -18.94 3.62
N VAL A 417 -5.47 -18.79 4.34
CA VAL A 417 -6.50 -19.81 4.45
C VAL A 417 -6.91 -20.25 3.05
N ARG A 418 -6.80 -21.57 2.75
CA ARG A 418 -7.21 -22.12 1.45
C ARG A 418 -8.64 -21.68 1.18
N ARG A 419 -8.86 -20.97 0.06
CA ARG A 419 -10.19 -20.71 -0.47
C ARG A 419 -10.92 -22.04 -0.63
N ARG A 420 -12.03 -22.23 0.09
CA ARG A 420 -13.07 -23.15 -0.40
C ARG A 420 -13.64 -22.50 -1.64
N SER A 421 -13.32 -23.03 -2.82
CA SER A 421 -14.00 -22.62 -4.05
C SER A 421 -15.47 -22.97 -3.90
N GLY A 422 -16.34 -21.98 -3.70
CA GLY A 422 -17.81 -22.15 -3.69
C GLY A 422 -18.40 -22.65 -5.01
N HIS A 423 -17.56 -22.99 -5.99
CA HIS A 423 -17.96 -23.56 -7.26
C HIS A 423 -18.53 -24.99 -7.11
N ALA A 424 -18.12 -25.74 -6.07
CA ALA A 424 -18.65 -27.08 -5.81
C ALA A 424 -20.08 -27.05 -5.24
N ASP A 425 -20.42 -26.04 -4.42
CA ASP A 425 -21.72 -25.96 -3.75
C ASP A 425 -22.84 -25.43 -4.66
N MET A 426 -22.52 -24.65 -5.71
CA MET A 426 -23.53 -24.20 -6.68
C MET A 426 -24.07 -25.33 -7.59
N HIS A 427 -23.28 -26.38 -7.83
CA HIS A 427 -23.77 -27.52 -8.63
C HIS A 427 -24.74 -28.41 -7.85
N LEU A 428 -24.68 -28.41 -6.52
CA LEU A 428 -25.61 -29.15 -5.65
C LEU A 428 -26.97 -28.46 -5.52
N ILE A 429 -27.04 -27.13 -5.65
CA ILE A 429 -28.30 -26.39 -5.56
C ILE A 429 -29.09 -26.43 -6.88
N THR A 430 -28.42 -26.68 -8.00
CA THR A 430 -29.07 -26.73 -9.33
C THR A 430 -29.74 -28.08 -9.63
N GLN A 431 -29.49 -29.13 -8.83
CA GLN A 431 -30.10 -30.46 -9.02
C GLN A 431 -31.20 -30.81 -8.01
N ALA A 432 -31.56 -29.92 -7.08
CA ALA A 432 -32.65 -30.17 -6.16
C ALA A 432 -34.01 -29.80 -6.81
N GLN A 433 -34.66 -30.79 -7.44
CA GLN A 433 -36.08 -30.71 -7.78
C GLN A 433 -36.96 -30.68 -6.51
N PRO A 434 -38.12 -29.98 -6.53
CA PRO A 434 -38.93 -29.78 -5.33
C PRO A 434 -39.93 -30.93 -5.08
N ARG A 435 -39.89 -31.41 -3.82
CA ARG A 435 -40.95 -32.04 -3.01
C ARG A 435 -41.56 -33.38 -3.45
N GLY A 436 -41.58 -34.31 -2.48
CA GLY A 436 -42.58 -35.37 -2.43
C GLY A 436 -42.49 -36.32 -1.23
N SER A 437 -43.39 -36.10 -0.26
CA SER A 437 -44.00 -37.09 0.63
C SER A 437 -43.28 -37.63 1.88
N LEU A 438 -44.02 -37.45 2.98
CA LEU A 438 -44.12 -38.21 4.23
C LEU A 438 -43.78 -39.71 4.06
N ASP A 439 -42.89 -40.27 4.89
CA ASP A 439 -43.28 -41.08 6.05
C ASP A 439 -42.08 -41.72 6.78
N GLY A 440 -42.25 -41.87 8.09
CA GLY A 440 -41.59 -42.79 9.05
C GLY A 440 -40.15 -43.27 8.85
N LYS A 441 -39.30 -43.04 9.86
CA LYS A 441 -38.34 -44.07 10.26
C LYS A 441 -38.07 -44.09 11.77
N ALA A 442 -38.32 -45.26 12.34
CA ALA A 442 -37.88 -45.68 13.65
C ALA A 442 -36.42 -46.18 13.60
N ARG A 443 -35.69 -45.87 14.68
CA ARG A 443 -34.65 -46.63 15.40
C ARG A 443 -33.41 -47.24 14.71
N SER A 444 -32.29 -46.99 15.41
CA SER A 444 -31.11 -47.86 15.74
C SER A 444 -30.24 -48.36 14.57
N SER A 445 -28.93 -48.61 14.72
CA SER A 445 -27.87 -48.34 15.70
C SER A 445 -26.56 -48.88 15.08
N ASP A 446 -25.43 -48.52 15.69
CA ASP A 446 -24.13 -49.26 15.76
C ASP A 446 -23.25 -49.35 14.50
N GLU A 447 -22.01 -48.85 14.60
CA GLU A 447 -20.72 -49.61 14.71
C GLU A 447 -20.23 -50.04 13.29
N GLU A 448 -18.96 -50.03 12.88
CA GLU A 448 -17.63 -49.96 13.49
C GLU A 448 -16.60 -49.85 12.33
N SER A 449 -15.32 -49.61 12.67
CA SER A 449 -14.11 -50.14 11.99
C SER A 449 -13.44 -49.38 10.83
N MET A 450 -12.30 -48.77 11.19
CA MET A 450 -10.93 -48.93 10.65
C MET A 450 -10.69 -49.19 9.15
N GLY A 451 -9.83 -48.35 8.56
CA GLY A 451 -8.56 -48.84 8.00
C GLY A 451 -8.27 -48.60 6.51
N HIS A 452 -7.04 -48.11 6.29
CA HIS A 452 -6.16 -48.25 5.13
C HIS A 452 -6.02 -47.15 4.05
N ASP A 453 -4.76 -46.76 3.91
CA ASP A 453 -4.09 -46.00 2.85
C ASP A 453 -4.36 -46.55 1.44
N THR A 454 -4.47 -45.66 0.46
CA THR A 454 -3.83 -45.81 -0.86
C THR A 454 -3.58 -44.44 -1.52
N ALA A 455 -2.38 -44.33 -2.10
CA ALA A 455 -1.99 -43.30 -3.04
C ALA A 455 -2.73 -43.48 -4.38
N ASP A 456 -3.00 -42.40 -5.11
CA ASP A 456 -3.33 -42.47 -6.54
C ASP A 456 -2.74 -41.27 -7.32
N GLU A 457 -1.92 -41.66 -8.29
CA GLU A 457 -1.66 -41.13 -9.63
C GLU A 457 -2.50 -39.92 -10.10
N TYR A 458 -1.80 -38.91 -10.63
CA TYR A 458 -2.38 -37.89 -11.50
C TYR A 458 -2.01 -38.18 -12.96
N ASP A 459 -3.02 -38.53 -13.75
CA ASP A 459 -2.96 -38.62 -15.21
C ASP A 459 -2.90 -37.23 -15.86
N PHE A 460 -1.97 -37.11 -16.81
CA PHE A 460 -1.87 -36.02 -17.77
C PHE A 460 -3.00 -36.12 -18.81
N VAL A 461 -3.74 -35.03 -19.04
CA VAL A 461 -4.51 -34.87 -20.27
C VAL A 461 -3.98 -33.65 -21.03
N ASP A 462 -3.32 -33.97 -22.12
CA ASP A 462 -2.81 -33.10 -23.16
C ASP A 462 -3.97 -32.72 -24.10
N ILE A 463 -4.19 -31.43 -24.35
CA ILE A 463 -5.05 -30.96 -25.44
C ILE A 463 -4.29 -29.86 -26.17
N SER A 464 -3.78 -30.23 -27.35
CA SER A 464 -3.16 -29.35 -28.32
C SER A 464 -4.16 -28.90 -29.39
N SER A 465 -4.09 -27.61 -29.75
CA SER A 465 -4.31 -27.02 -31.10
C SER A 465 -5.76 -27.06 -31.67
N GLU A 466 -6.35 -26.08 -32.37
CA GLU A 466 -5.96 -24.86 -33.07
C GLU A 466 -7.16 -23.87 -32.97
N THR A 467 -6.99 -22.54 -33.02
CA THR A 467 -7.17 -21.78 -34.27
C THR A 467 -6.81 -20.31 -34.07
N SER A 468 -6.16 -19.75 -35.10
CA SER A 468 -5.64 -18.39 -35.24
C SER A 468 -6.69 -17.36 -35.72
N SER A 469 -6.61 -16.11 -35.25
CA SER A 469 -6.75 -14.88 -36.08
C SER A 469 -6.30 -13.65 -35.25
N ILE A 470 -5.18 -13.00 -35.60
CA ILE A 470 -5.06 -11.73 -36.36
C ILE A 470 -5.80 -10.54 -35.74
N PHE A 471 -5.07 -9.53 -35.22
CA PHE A 471 -5.26 -8.07 -35.42
C PHE A 471 -4.16 -7.30 -34.65
N ARG A 472 -3.05 -6.91 -35.29
CA ARG A 472 -2.74 -5.60 -35.94
C ARG A 472 -2.72 -4.37 -35.02
N SER A 473 -1.50 -3.87 -34.83
CA SER A 473 -1.09 -2.60 -34.25
C SER A 473 -1.65 -1.35 -34.95
N LYS A 474 -1.91 -0.30 -34.15
CA LYS A 474 -1.83 1.15 -34.45
C LYS A 474 -1.57 1.83 -33.09
N THR A 475 -0.43 2.45 -32.76
CA THR A 475 0.12 3.74 -33.21
C THR A 475 -0.90 4.80 -33.61
N VAL A 476 -1.17 5.74 -32.69
CA VAL A 476 -0.88 7.18 -32.82
C VAL A 476 -0.26 7.64 -31.50
#